data_AF-A0A078AWP7-F1
#
_entry.id   AF-A0A078AWP7-F1
#
_cell.length_a   1.000
_cell.length_b   1.000
_cell.length_c   1.000
_cell.angle_alpha   90.00
_cell.angle_beta   90.00
_cell.angle_gamma   90.00
#
_symmetry.space_group_name_H-M   'P 1'
#
loop_
_entity.id
_entity.type
_entity.pdbx_description
1 polymer ?
#
loop_
_entity_poly.entity_id
_entity_poly.type
_entity_poly.pdbx_seq_one_letter_code
_entity_poly.pdbx_strand_id
1 'polypeptide(L)'
;MFVVAIFLIFTGIGLLVTAKQNPHSNESAIMNKFVNEWNNNSHDYFSSLTMTLNQQETKVYLPLNIKNDMPYDFKEETLQYLPAYFLNTDIRQFLMGLTSLQKVKNPLNENEYNLTASFQLNIINQNNDTASSVHIQDIVLMRKYKTLRMMKDCNINHMGQWNSQEQKCYGFSQIQSLCLIMDQDQNLQQPVDGYQNFMCDGRYPSYINYMAMDWREPGSDPGVNQFKTKVSFLVRSNQDPIYKLYTTDEIKYEASSLSLLIGGICVLAFGLLLLSAPILAFFNHKERRNSYRYDDNLGKMYRI
;
A
#
# COMPACT_ATOMS: atom_id res chain seq x y z
N MET A 1 25.64 -34.69 -15.10
CA MET A 1 25.93 -33.84 -13.91
C MET A 1 26.62 -32.54 -14.31
N PHE A 2 27.73 -32.58 -15.06
CA PHE A 2 28.47 -31.37 -15.49
C PHE A 2 27.63 -30.41 -16.35
N VAL A 3 26.90 -30.93 -17.35
CA VAL A 3 25.98 -30.13 -18.20
C VAL A 3 24.88 -29.45 -17.38
N VAL A 4 24.34 -30.17 -16.38
CA VAL A 4 23.30 -29.65 -15.46
C VAL A 4 23.86 -28.55 -14.56
N ALA A 5 25.09 -28.73 -14.04
CA ALA A 5 25.77 -27.72 -13.24
C ALA A 5 26.05 -26.45 -14.04
N ILE A 6 26.52 -26.58 -15.29
CA ILE A 6 26.74 -25.45 -16.21
C ILE A 6 25.42 -24.73 -16.47
N PHE A 7 24.34 -25.46 -16.76
CA PHE A 7 23.02 -24.87 -17.01
C PHE A 7 22.51 -24.09 -15.79
N LEU A 8 22.68 -24.64 -14.58
CA LEU A 8 22.32 -23.95 -13.33
C LEU A 8 23.15 -22.70 -13.10
N ILE A 9 24.46 -22.74 -13.36
CA ILE A 9 25.33 -21.56 -13.24
C ILE A 9 24.88 -20.45 -14.22
N PHE A 10 24.62 -20.78 -15.48
CA PHE A 10 24.12 -19.80 -16.45
C PHE A 10 22.73 -19.26 -16.09
N THR A 11 21.85 -20.11 -15.55
CA THR A 11 20.53 -19.68 -15.06
C THR A 11 20.67 -18.74 -13.86
N GLY A 12 21.55 -19.06 -12.90
CA GLY A 12 21.84 -18.21 -11.74
C GLY A 12 22.46 -16.86 -12.14
N ILE A 13 23.41 -16.86 -13.09
CA ILE A 13 23.97 -15.63 -13.66
C ILE A 13 22.88 -14.83 -14.38
N GLY A 14 22.02 -15.48 -15.17
CA GLY A 14 20.89 -14.84 -15.82
C GLY A 14 19.96 -14.13 -14.82
N LEU A 15 19.57 -14.83 -13.75
CA LEU A 15 18.76 -14.23 -12.67
C LEU A 15 19.44 -13.05 -11.99
N LEU A 16 20.77 -13.13 -11.74
CA LEU A 16 21.53 -12.03 -11.14
C LEU A 16 21.69 -10.84 -12.09
N VAL A 17 21.88 -11.09 -13.39
CA VAL A 17 21.92 -10.05 -14.42
C VAL A 17 20.56 -9.38 -14.52
N THR A 18 19.45 -10.13 -14.55
CA THR A 18 18.09 -9.59 -14.54
C THR A 18 17.79 -8.80 -13.26
N ALA A 19 18.23 -9.29 -12.09
CA ALA A 19 18.12 -8.56 -10.84
C ALA A 19 18.91 -7.23 -10.85
N LYS A 20 20.05 -7.18 -11.57
CA LYS A 20 20.90 -6.00 -11.71
C LYS A 20 20.48 -5.05 -12.83
N GLN A 21 19.89 -5.56 -13.91
CA GLN A 21 19.45 -4.79 -15.09
C GLN A 21 18.11 -4.07 -14.87
N ASN A 22 17.65 -3.91 -13.62
CA ASN A 22 16.29 -3.52 -13.28
C ASN A 22 15.29 -4.57 -13.83
N PRO A 23 14.74 -5.48 -13.01
CA PRO A 23 13.59 -6.29 -13.43
C PRO A 23 12.39 -5.41 -13.84
N HIS A 24 12.44 -4.12 -13.53
CA HIS A 24 11.47 -3.09 -13.86
C HIS A 24 11.40 -2.69 -15.36
N SER A 25 12.06 -3.33 -16.33
CA SER A 25 11.87 -2.90 -17.73
C SER A 25 10.43 -3.09 -18.21
N ASN A 26 9.78 -4.18 -17.79
CA ASN A 26 8.37 -4.46 -18.09
C ASN A 26 7.43 -3.70 -17.15
N GLU A 27 7.66 -3.75 -15.83
CA GLU A 27 6.92 -2.95 -14.85
C GLU A 27 6.94 -1.44 -15.15
N SER A 28 8.10 -0.86 -15.49
CA SER A 28 8.22 0.53 -15.92
C SER A 28 7.60 0.77 -17.29
N ALA A 29 7.63 -0.19 -18.23
CA ALA A 29 6.93 -0.05 -19.51
C ALA A 29 5.40 -0.08 -19.34
N ILE A 30 4.88 -0.98 -18.49
CA ILE A 30 3.46 -1.06 -18.13
C ILE A 30 3.05 0.21 -17.37
N MET A 31 3.86 0.66 -16.41
CA MET A 31 3.62 1.91 -15.69
C MET A 31 3.63 3.11 -16.64
N ASN A 32 4.59 3.19 -17.56
CA ASN A 32 4.65 4.24 -18.58
C ASN A 32 3.45 4.19 -19.51
N LYS A 33 2.92 2.99 -19.83
CA LYS A 33 1.68 2.85 -20.58
C LYS A 33 0.49 3.40 -19.78
N PHE A 34 0.35 3.05 -18.50
CA PHE A 34 -0.71 3.59 -17.65
C PHE A 34 -0.62 5.10 -17.50
N VAL A 35 0.58 5.63 -17.25
CA VAL A 35 0.81 7.07 -17.13
C VAL A 35 0.52 7.80 -18.43
N ASN A 36 0.91 7.26 -19.59
CA ASN A 36 0.57 7.83 -20.89
C ASN A 36 -0.93 7.84 -21.16
N GLU A 37 -1.60 6.71 -20.95
CA GLU A 37 -3.04 6.58 -21.13
C GLU A 37 -3.78 7.60 -20.25
N TRP A 38 -3.33 7.72 -18.99
CA TRP A 38 -3.87 8.68 -18.05
C TRP A 38 -3.63 10.12 -18.49
N ASN A 39 -2.37 10.52 -18.67
CA ASN A 39 -1.98 11.89 -18.97
C ASN A 39 -2.59 12.37 -20.30
N ASN A 40 -2.68 11.51 -21.32
CA ASN A 40 -3.11 11.91 -22.66
C ASN A 40 -4.63 11.79 -22.85
N ASN A 41 -5.30 10.82 -22.21
CA ASN A 41 -6.70 10.51 -22.54
C ASN A 41 -7.69 10.77 -21.40
N SER A 42 -7.26 10.71 -20.14
CA SER A 42 -8.19 10.73 -18.99
C SER A 42 -8.00 11.94 -18.09
N HIS A 43 -6.78 12.45 -17.93
CA HIS A 43 -6.44 13.48 -16.96
C HIS A 43 -7.29 14.75 -17.14
N ASP A 44 -7.41 15.27 -18.36
CA ASP A 44 -8.14 16.53 -18.62
C ASP A 44 -9.62 16.44 -18.25
N TYR A 45 -10.24 15.29 -18.52
CA TYR A 45 -11.61 15.06 -18.10
C TYR A 45 -11.74 15.02 -16.58
N PHE A 46 -10.92 14.22 -15.88
CA PHE A 46 -11.02 14.07 -14.42
C PHE A 46 -10.62 15.34 -13.66
N SER A 47 -9.66 16.12 -14.19
CA SER A 47 -9.27 17.43 -13.65
C SER A 47 -10.31 18.53 -13.91
N SER A 48 -11.29 18.29 -14.78
CA SER A 48 -12.39 19.22 -15.03
C SER A 48 -13.53 19.12 -14.00
N LEU A 49 -13.62 17.99 -13.29
CA LEU A 49 -14.71 17.71 -12.37
C LEU A 49 -14.48 18.43 -11.04
N THR A 50 -15.53 18.61 -10.26
CA THR A 50 -15.44 19.06 -8.86
C THR A 50 -16.41 18.24 -8.00
N MET A 51 -16.18 18.20 -6.69
CA MET A 51 -17.02 17.43 -5.76
C MET A 51 -17.70 18.36 -4.76
N THR A 52 -18.96 18.07 -4.47
CA THR A 52 -19.78 18.82 -3.51
C THR A 52 -20.55 17.86 -2.61
N LEU A 53 -20.81 18.26 -1.37
CA LEU A 53 -21.73 17.56 -0.49
C LEU A 53 -23.14 18.05 -0.81
N ASN A 54 -24.08 17.12 -1.02
CA ASN A 54 -25.45 17.46 -1.41
C ASN A 54 -26.30 17.96 -0.23
N GLN A 55 -25.91 19.05 0.46
CA GLN A 55 -26.79 19.71 1.43
C GLN A 55 -26.59 21.24 1.45
N GLN A 56 -27.73 21.91 1.61
CA GLN A 56 -28.01 23.30 1.20
C GLN A 56 -26.92 24.30 1.64
N GLU A 57 -26.35 24.97 0.63
CA GLU A 57 -25.45 26.14 0.69
C GLU A 57 -23.98 25.94 1.09
N THR A 58 -23.57 24.81 1.66
CA THR A 58 -22.13 24.61 1.94
C THR A 58 -21.41 24.07 0.72
N LYS A 59 -21.03 24.97 -0.20
CA LYS A 59 -20.14 24.66 -1.31
C LYS A 59 -18.72 24.46 -0.79
N VAL A 60 -18.39 23.22 -0.43
CA VAL A 60 -17.02 22.85 -0.09
C VAL A 60 -16.26 22.63 -1.39
N TYR A 61 -15.71 23.71 -1.93
CA TYR A 61 -14.88 23.67 -3.13
C TYR A 61 -13.55 23.00 -2.80
N LEU A 62 -13.31 21.84 -3.40
CA LEU A 62 -12.09 21.08 -3.21
C LEU A 62 -11.15 21.37 -4.36
N PRO A 63 -10.13 22.22 -4.17
CA PRO A 63 -9.15 22.45 -5.21
C PRO A 63 -8.45 21.12 -5.53
N LEU A 64 -8.16 20.89 -6.81
CA LEU A 64 -7.20 19.88 -7.22
C LEU A 64 -5.89 20.12 -6.49
N ASN A 65 -5.32 19.05 -5.95
CA ASN A 65 -4.12 19.20 -5.13
C ASN A 65 -2.90 19.57 -5.99
N ILE A 66 -1.97 20.30 -5.37
CA ILE A 66 -0.66 20.66 -5.92
C ILE A 66 0.24 19.42 -5.82
N LYS A 67 1.11 19.22 -6.82
CA LYS A 67 2.04 18.09 -6.99
C LYS A 67 2.79 17.62 -5.72
N ASN A 68 2.99 18.51 -4.73
CA ASN A 68 3.81 18.27 -3.53
C ASN A 68 3.17 17.38 -2.45
N ASP A 69 1.87 17.13 -2.50
CA ASP A 69 1.16 16.32 -1.51
C ASP A 69 0.99 14.86 -1.95
N MET A 70 1.50 14.51 -3.13
CA MET A 70 1.53 13.13 -3.60
C MET A 70 2.63 12.36 -2.87
N PRO A 71 2.31 11.24 -2.21
CA PRO A 71 3.32 10.47 -1.49
C PRO A 71 4.11 9.50 -2.38
N TYR A 72 3.72 9.32 -3.65
CA TYR A 72 4.46 8.57 -4.64
C TYR A 72 5.20 9.53 -5.56
N ASP A 73 6.52 9.54 -5.44
CA ASP A 73 7.39 10.00 -6.51
C ASP A 73 7.63 8.81 -7.44
N PHE A 74 7.10 8.91 -8.66
CA PHE A 74 7.42 7.97 -9.72
C PHE A 74 8.92 8.16 -10.06
N LYS A 75 9.70 7.07 -10.09
CA LYS A 75 11.16 7.11 -10.29
C LYS A 75 11.50 7.85 -11.60
N GLU A 76 12.73 8.34 -11.72
CA GLU A 76 13.21 9.13 -12.88
C GLU A 76 13.01 8.46 -14.26
N GLU A 77 12.86 7.14 -14.31
CA GLU A 77 12.64 6.36 -15.54
C GLU A 77 11.16 6.30 -16.00
N THR A 78 10.24 6.78 -15.16
CA THR A 78 8.80 6.82 -15.45
C THR A 78 8.36 8.21 -15.87
N LEU A 79 7.47 8.28 -16.86
CA LEU A 79 6.87 9.55 -17.28
C LEU A 79 6.24 10.27 -16.09
N GLN A 80 6.31 11.60 -16.11
CA GLN A 80 5.76 12.39 -15.02
C GLN A 80 4.24 12.22 -14.96
N TYR A 81 3.77 11.56 -13.91
CA TYR A 81 2.35 11.41 -13.62
C TYR A 81 1.71 12.76 -13.24
N LEU A 82 0.54 13.04 -13.83
CA LEU A 82 -0.28 14.22 -13.50
C LEU A 82 -1.39 13.82 -12.52
N PRO A 83 -1.34 14.15 -11.23
CA PRO A 83 -2.40 13.77 -10.30
C PRO A 83 -3.71 14.51 -10.57
N ALA A 84 -4.84 13.79 -10.66
CA ALA A 84 -6.17 14.38 -10.57
C ALA A 84 -7.01 13.60 -9.54
N TYR A 85 -7.10 14.16 -8.34
CA TYR A 85 -7.96 13.67 -7.27
C TYR A 85 -8.48 14.85 -6.45
N PHE A 86 -9.63 14.65 -5.82
CA PHE A 86 -10.25 15.66 -4.96
C PHE A 86 -9.67 15.56 -3.55
N LEU A 87 -9.55 16.70 -2.86
CA LEU A 87 -9.12 16.72 -1.46
C LEU A 87 -9.97 17.70 -0.67
N ASN A 88 -10.73 17.19 0.31
CA ASN A 88 -11.25 18.04 1.38
C ASN A 88 -10.21 18.22 2.45
N THR A 89 -10.03 19.46 2.89
CA THR A 89 -9.07 19.78 3.95
C THR A 89 -9.73 20.29 5.22
N ASP A 90 -11.05 20.43 5.27
CA ASP A 90 -11.74 20.96 6.45
C ASP A 90 -12.81 19.97 6.96
N ILE A 91 -12.43 19.23 8.00
CA ILE A 91 -13.32 18.29 8.69
C ILE A 91 -14.53 18.99 9.31
N ARG A 92 -14.44 20.27 9.69
CA ARG A 92 -15.54 20.99 10.32
C ARG A 92 -16.60 21.34 9.29
N GLN A 93 -16.18 21.84 8.12
CA GLN A 93 -17.10 22.08 7.01
C GLN A 93 -17.79 20.78 6.58
N PHE A 94 -17.02 19.69 6.51
CA PHE A 94 -17.58 18.37 6.25
C PHE A 94 -18.60 17.94 7.32
N LEU A 95 -18.24 17.96 8.61
CA LEU A 95 -19.10 17.54 9.72
C LEU A 95 -20.37 18.39 9.87
N MET A 96 -20.29 19.70 9.64
CA MET A 96 -21.46 20.60 9.63
C MET A 96 -22.42 20.30 8.48
N GLY A 97 -21.91 19.76 7.37
CA GLY A 97 -22.72 19.32 6.23
C GLY A 97 -23.36 17.94 6.39
N LEU A 98 -23.32 17.32 7.58
CA LEU A 98 -23.89 16.00 7.84
C LEU A 98 -25.22 16.10 8.59
N THR A 99 -26.29 15.50 8.06
CA THR A 99 -27.62 15.47 8.70
C THR A 99 -27.85 14.33 9.68
N SER A 100 -26.95 13.33 9.78
CA SER A 100 -27.25 12.06 10.45
C SER A 100 -26.11 11.53 11.34
N LEU A 101 -25.54 12.39 12.19
CA LEU A 101 -24.54 11.94 13.18
C LEU A 101 -25.17 11.06 14.26
N GLN A 102 -24.87 9.77 14.23
CA GLN A 102 -25.39 8.79 15.19
C GLN A 102 -24.26 8.12 15.97
N LYS A 103 -24.42 7.98 17.28
CA LYS A 103 -23.57 7.11 18.09
C LYS A 103 -24.14 5.69 18.10
N VAL A 104 -23.39 4.74 17.56
CA VAL A 104 -23.70 3.31 17.55
C VAL A 104 -22.82 2.62 18.57
N LYS A 105 -23.40 2.18 19.69
CA LYS A 105 -22.65 1.48 20.75
C LYS A 105 -22.24 0.07 20.29
N ASN A 106 -21.09 -0.41 20.76
CA ASN A 106 -20.69 -1.78 20.55
C ASN A 106 -21.61 -2.70 21.40
N PRO A 107 -22.29 -3.69 20.82
CA PRO A 107 -23.16 -4.59 21.57
C PRO A 107 -22.42 -5.43 22.62
N LEU A 108 -21.10 -5.60 22.48
CA LEU A 108 -20.26 -6.35 23.43
C LEU A 108 -19.64 -5.46 24.53
N ASN A 109 -19.63 -4.14 24.34
CA ASN A 109 -19.00 -3.20 25.26
C ASN A 109 -19.68 -1.83 25.16
N GLU A 110 -20.55 -1.51 26.12
CA GLU A 110 -21.33 -0.26 26.11
C GLU A 110 -20.48 1.02 26.18
N ASN A 111 -19.21 0.89 26.62
CA ASN A 111 -18.25 1.98 26.69
C ASN A 111 -17.49 2.19 25.38
N GLU A 112 -17.66 1.31 24.40
CA GLU A 112 -17.20 1.49 23.03
C GLU A 112 -18.35 1.93 22.13
N TYR A 113 -18.05 2.81 21.18
CA TYR A 113 -19.03 3.21 20.18
C TYR A 113 -18.35 3.75 18.93
N ASN A 114 -19.10 3.70 17.83
CA ASN A 114 -18.79 4.37 16.60
C ASN A 114 -19.67 5.61 16.46
N LEU A 115 -19.08 6.74 16.08
CA LEU A 115 -19.85 7.86 15.54
C LEU A 115 -19.94 7.66 14.03
N THR A 116 -21.15 7.44 13.54
CA THR A 116 -21.42 7.19 12.12
C THR A 116 -22.17 8.35 11.50
N ALA A 117 -22.05 8.51 10.18
CA ALA A 117 -22.90 9.39 9.41
C ALA A 117 -23.21 8.81 8.04
N SER A 118 -24.31 9.29 7.47
CA SER A 118 -24.65 9.07 6.07
C SER A 118 -24.70 10.41 5.34
N PHE A 119 -24.16 10.46 4.13
CA PHE A 119 -24.17 11.66 3.29
C PHE A 119 -24.17 11.30 1.80
N GLN A 120 -24.43 12.30 0.96
CA GLN A 120 -24.41 12.16 -0.48
C GLN A 120 -23.36 13.09 -1.06
N LEU A 121 -22.44 12.52 -1.84
CA LEU A 121 -21.45 13.27 -2.61
C LEU A 121 -21.95 13.39 -4.04
N ASN A 122 -21.90 14.62 -4.56
CA ASN A 122 -22.18 14.93 -5.95
C ASN A 122 -20.88 15.34 -6.63
N ILE A 123 -20.55 14.67 -7.73
CA ILE A 123 -19.49 15.08 -8.64
C ILE A 123 -20.15 15.89 -9.73
N ILE A 124 -19.71 17.13 -9.88
CA ILE A 124 -20.23 18.07 -10.86
C ILE A 124 -19.17 18.35 -11.93
N ASN A 125 -19.61 18.53 -13.17
CA ASN A 125 -18.74 18.92 -14.28
C ASN A 125 -18.49 20.44 -14.28
N GLN A 126 -17.68 20.93 -15.23
CA GLN A 126 -17.43 22.37 -15.41
C GLN A 126 -18.68 23.20 -15.68
N ASN A 127 -19.72 22.58 -16.23
CA ASN A 127 -21.02 23.22 -16.50
C ASN A 127 -21.94 23.22 -15.27
N ASN A 128 -21.46 22.73 -14.12
CA ASN A 128 -22.21 22.62 -12.87
C ASN A 128 -23.38 21.61 -12.94
N ASP A 129 -23.37 20.71 -13.93
CA ASP A 129 -24.26 19.55 -14.00
C ASP A 129 -23.70 18.40 -13.15
N THR A 130 -24.59 17.59 -12.56
CA THR A 130 -24.18 16.41 -11.79
C THR A 130 -23.74 15.30 -12.75
N ALA A 131 -22.43 15.02 -12.76
CA ALA A 131 -21.85 13.89 -13.49
C ALA A 131 -22.10 12.57 -12.75
N SER A 132 -21.95 12.56 -11.43
CA SER A 132 -22.20 11.37 -10.62
C SER A 132 -22.69 11.74 -9.23
N SER A 133 -23.41 10.83 -8.60
CA SER A 133 -23.82 10.95 -7.22
C SER A 133 -23.70 9.63 -6.49
N VAL A 134 -23.06 9.66 -5.32
CA VAL A 134 -22.94 8.49 -4.44
C VAL A 134 -23.53 8.81 -3.09
N HIS A 135 -24.35 7.88 -2.62
CA HIS A 135 -24.80 7.87 -1.25
C HIS A 135 -23.89 6.96 -0.43
N ILE A 136 -23.19 7.56 0.53
CA ILE A 136 -22.37 6.83 1.50
C ILE A 136 -23.19 6.69 2.77
N GLN A 137 -23.39 5.44 3.19
CA GLN A 137 -24.18 5.09 4.36
C GLN A 137 -23.29 4.65 5.51
N ASP A 138 -23.66 5.08 6.71
CA ASP A 138 -23.13 4.64 8.01
C ASP A 138 -21.60 4.61 8.10
N ILE A 139 -20.93 5.55 7.42
CA ILE A 139 -19.48 5.64 7.48
C ILE A 139 -19.08 5.99 8.91
N VAL A 140 -18.16 5.20 9.47
CA VAL A 140 -17.64 5.45 10.81
C VAL A 140 -16.66 6.62 10.73
N LEU A 141 -17.04 7.76 11.31
CA LEU A 141 -16.25 8.98 11.37
C LEU A 141 -15.30 9.01 12.56
N MET A 142 -15.72 8.39 13.67
CA MET A 142 -14.93 8.26 14.88
C MET A 142 -15.21 6.94 15.57
N ARG A 143 -14.20 6.38 16.24
CA ARG A 143 -14.31 5.16 17.04
C ARG A 143 -13.77 5.43 18.43
N LYS A 144 -14.54 5.07 19.45
CA LYS A 144 -14.05 4.86 20.81
C LYS A 144 -13.87 3.36 21.00
N TYR A 145 -12.63 2.93 21.20
CA TYR A 145 -12.29 1.50 21.30
C TYR A 145 -11.41 1.24 22.51
N LYS A 146 -11.58 0.08 23.14
CA LYS A 146 -10.75 -0.34 24.27
C LYS A 146 -9.36 -0.70 23.79
N THR A 147 -8.36 -0.30 24.57
CA THR A 147 -6.96 -0.61 24.32
C THR A 147 -6.36 -1.35 25.51
N LEU A 148 -5.20 -1.98 25.28
CA LEU A 148 -4.41 -2.65 26.32
C LEU A 148 -3.39 -1.71 26.99
N ARG A 149 -3.46 -0.40 26.71
CA ARG A 149 -2.51 0.58 27.26
C ARG A 149 -2.74 0.80 28.74
N MET A 150 -1.66 0.98 29.50
CA MET A 150 -1.72 1.34 30.92
C MET A 150 -2.17 2.80 31.11
N MET A 151 -2.66 3.13 32.30
CA MET A 151 -3.10 4.49 32.65
C MET A 151 -2.07 5.57 32.29
N LYS A 152 -0.80 5.31 32.58
CA LYS A 152 0.32 6.22 32.30
C LYS A 152 0.39 6.52 30.80
N ASP A 153 0.37 5.49 29.95
CA ASP A 153 0.48 5.66 28.49
C ASP A 153 -0.80 6.19 27.85
N CYS A 154 -1.95 5.93 28.48
CA CYS A 154 -3.25 6.43 28.04
C CYS A 154 -3.30 7.96 28.11
N ASN A 155 -2.91 8.51 29.26
CA ASN A 155 -3.02 9.93 29.54
C ASN A 155 -1.83 10.73 29.00
N ILE A 156 -0.60 10.19 29.08
CA ILE A 156 0.62 10.92 28.66
C ILE A 156 0.65 11.14 27.16
N ASN A 157 0.24 10.16 26.38
CA ASN A 157 0.27 10.28 24.93
C ASN A 157 -0.94 11.02 24.37
N HIS A 158 -1.86 11.44 25.24
CA HIS A 158 -3.12 12.08 24.85
C HIS A 158 -3.85 11.30 23.74
N MET A 159 -3.78 9.97 23.74
CA MET A 159 -4.40 9.16 22.68
C MET A 159 -5.71 8.50 23.14
N GLY A 160 -6.15 8.81 24.37
CA GLY A 160 -7.29 8.15 24.96
C GLY A 160 -7.68 8.66 26.34
N GLN A 161 -8.72 8.04 26.89
CA GLN A 161 -9.28 8.31 28.20
C GLN A 161 -9.16 7.06 29.07
N TRP A 162 -8.56 7.22 30.26
CA TRP A 162 -8.56 6.17 31.28
C TRP A 162 -9.91 6.08 31.99
N ASN A 163 -10.50 4.89 32.00
CA ASN A 163 -11.66 4.55 32.83
C ASN A 163 -11.18 3.88 34.12
N SER A 164 -11.35 4.57 35.25
CA SER A 164 -10.94 4.09 36.57
C SER A 164 -11.80 2.95 37.11
N GLN A 165 -13.04 2.81 36.66
CA GLN A 165 -13.93 1.72 37.08
C GLN A 165 -13.51 0.40 36.42
N GLU A 166 -13.23 0.43 35.12
CA GLU A 166 -12.80 -0.76 34.38
C GLU A 166 -11.31 -1.05 34.48
N GLN A 167 -10.50 -0.07 34.91
CA GLN A 167 -9.04 -0.12 34.81
C GLN A 167 -8.58 -0.34 33.35
N LYS A 168 -9.18 0.42 32.42
CA LYS A 168 -8.93 0.30 30.98
C LYS A 168 -8.77 1.64 30.30
N CYS A 169 -7.93 1.68 29.27
CA CYS A 169 -7.74 2.84 28.43
C CYS A 169 -8.62 2.75 27.18
N TYR A 170 -9.40 3.79 26.90
CA TYR A 170 -10.19 3.92 25.69
C TYR A 170 -9.51 4.89 24.74
N GLY A 171 -9.12 4.40 23.56
CA GLY A 171 -8.56 5.22 22.50
C GLY A 171 -9.66 5.83 21.64
N PHE A 172 -9.35 6.98 21.06
CA PHE A 172 -10.19 7.61 20.03
C PHE A 172 -9.45 7.56 18.70
N SER A 173 -10.15 7.14 17.65
CA SER A 173 -9.67 7.33 16.28
C SER A 173 -10.72 8.05 15.46
N GLN A 174 -10.27 8.82 14.48
CA GLN A 174 -11.13 9.54 13.54
C GLN A 174 -10.74 9.18 12.12
N ILE A 175 -11.67 9.31 11.19
CA ILE A 175 -11.41 9.14 9.78
C ILE A 175 -10.35 10.16 9.33
N GLN A 176 -9.33 9.68 8.62
CA GLN A 176 -8.27 10.48 8.01
C GLN A 176 -8.53 10.65 6.52
N SER A 177 -8.93 9.58 5.85
CA SER A 177 -9.19 9.60 4.42
C SER A 177 -10.26 8.59 4.03
N LEU A 178 -10.99 8.91 2.97
CA LEU A 178 -11.94 8.04 2.28
C LEU A 178 -11.60 8.06 0.79
N CYS A 179 -11.51 6.88 0.19
CA CYS A 179 -11.29 6.71 -1.24
C CYS A 179 -12.54 6.28 -1.97
N LEU A 180 -12.78 6.86 -3.13
CA LEU A 180 -13.80 6.42 -4.07
C LEU A 180 -13.19 6.28 -5.45
N ILE A 181 -13.65 5.29 -6.21
CA ILE A 181 -13.23 5.10 -7.60
C ILE A 181 -14.39 5.46 -8.49
N MET A 182 -14.14 6.27 -9.50
CA MET A 182 -15.11 6.61 -10.53
C MET A 182 -14.65 6.00 -11.85
N ASP A 183 -15.55 5.29 -12.52
CA ASP A 183 -15.29 4.79 -13.87
C ASP A 183 -15.57 5.84 -14.95
N GLN A 184 -15.24 5.50 -16.20
CA GLN A 184 -15.46 6.37 -17.35
C GLN A 184 -16.94 6.60 -17.65
N ASP A 185 -17.82 5.69 -17.21
CA ASP A 185 -19.27 5.80 -17.33
C ASP A 185 -19.89 6.61 -16.17
N GLN A 186 -19.04 7.30 -15.39
CA GLN A 186 -19.43 8.15 -14.26
C GLN A 186 -20.09 7.36 -13.12
N ASN A 187 -19.96 6.03 -13.08
CA ASN A 187 -20.41 5.26 -11.96
C ASN A 187 -19.34 5.29 -10.87
N LEU A 188 -19.79 5.63 -9.65
CA LEU A 188 -18.95 5.55 -8.46
C LEU A 188 -18.96 4.11 -7.95
N GLN A 189 -17.77 3.52 -7.96
CA GLN A 189 -17.50 2.20 -7.43
C GLN A 189 -16.83 2.37 -6.07
N GLN A 190 -17.44 1.79 -5.04
CA GLN A 190 -16.72 1.56 -3.79
C GLN A 190 -15.74 0.40 -4.05
N PRO A 191 -14.44 0.56 -3.74
CA PRO A 191 -13.53 -0.58 -3.71
C PRO A 191 -14.11 -1.60 -2.74
N VAL A 192 -14.46 -2.79 -3.22
CA VAL A 192 -15.00 -3.86 -2.37
C VAL A 192 -13.97 -4.23 -1.31
N ASP A 193 -14.43 -4.49 -0.08
CA ASP A 193 -13.63 -5.16 0.96
C ASP A 193 -13.12 -6.50 0.41
N GLY A 194 -11.88 -6.51 -0.08
CA GLY A 194 -11.31 -7.57 -0.92
C GLY A 194 -10.06 -7.12 -1.68
N TYR A 195 -9.93 -5.82 -1.95
CA TYR A 195 -8.69 -5.22 -2.44
C TYR A 195 -7.72 -4.94 -1.30
N GLN A 196 -7.22 -6.00 -0.65
CA GLN A 196 -6.34 -5.92 0.53
C GLN A 196 -5.04 -5.12 0.32
N ASN A 197 -4.72 -4.76 -0.94
CA ASN A 197 -3.52 -4.03 -1.31
C ASN A 197 -3.81 -2.65 -1.93
N PHE A 198 -5.07 -2.25 -2.09
CA PHE A 198 -5.37 -0.96 -2.72
C PHE A 198 -5.01 0.19 -1.77
N MET A 199 -4.01 0.98 -2.19
CA MET A 199 -3.53 2.12 -1.44
C MET A 199 -4.10 3.41 -2.04
N CYS A 200 -5.14 3.96 -1.43
CA CYS A 200 -5.78 5.15 -1.97
C CYS A 200 -4.85 6.38 -2.03
N ASP A 201 -4.05 6.54 -0.99
CA ASP A 201 -2.98 7.53 -0.96
C ASP A 201 -1.68 6.96 -1.53
N GLY A 202 -1.57 5.67 -1.79
CA GLY A 202 -0.30 5.05 -2.18
C GLY A 202 0.64 4.73 -1.01
N ARG A 203 0.22 4.90 0.24
CA ARG A 203 1.06 4.56 1.40
C ARG A 203 0.58 3.32 2.13
N TYR A 204 -0.72 3.25 2.41
CA TYR A 204 -1.29 2.19 3.21
C TYR A 204 -2.50 1.56 2.52
N PRO A 205 -2.62 0.22 2.54
CA PRO A 205 -3.77 -0.44 1.97
C PRO A 205 -5.01 -0.15 2.81
N SER A 206 -5.86 0.75 2.34
CA SER A 206 -7.22 0.93 2.82
C SER A 206 -7.95 1.95 1.95
N TYR A 207 -9.24 1.70 1.73
CA TYR A 207 -10.16 2.70 1.18
C TYR A 207 -10.66 3.67 2.26
N ILE A 208 -10.58 3.30 3.55
CA ILE A 208 -10.83 4.19 4.69
C ILE A 208 -9.66 4.12 5.66
N ASN A 209 -8.97 5.24 5.84
CA ASN A 209 -7.91 5.31 6.85
C ASN A 209 -8.42 5.99 8.13
N TYR A 210 -7.97 5.48 9.28
CA TYR A 210 -8.24 6.05 10.60
C TYR A 210 -6.94 6.48 11.24
N MET A 211 -6.93 7.68 11.80
CA MET A 211 -5.83 8.16 12.62
C MET A 211 -6.24 8.22 14.08
N ALA A 212 -5.27 8.02 14.98
CA ALA A 212 -5.49 8.28 16.40
C ALA A 212 -5.81 9.77 16.61
N MET A 213 -6.79 10.05 17.46
CA MET A 213 -7.17 11.42 17.83
C MET A 213 -6.38 11.82 19.08
N ASP A 214 -5.68 12.97 19.00
CA ASP A 214 -5.06 13.60 20.17
C ASP A 214 -6.18 14.18 21.06
N TRP A 215 -6.44 13.49 22.16
CA TRP A 215 -7.44 13.78 23.17
C TRP A 215 -6.81 14.12 24.52
N ARG A 216 -7.01 15.36 24.96
CA ARG A 216 -6.35 15.94 26.12
C ARG A 216 -7.26 16.16 27.32
N GLU A 217 -8.57 16.09 27.15
CA GLU A 217 -9.50 16.34 28.25
C GLU A 217 -9.79 15.03 29.01
N PRO A 218 -9.34 14.90 30.26
CA PRO A 218 -9.63 13.72 31.04
C PRO A 218 -11.11 13.72 31.46
N GLY A 219 -11.77 12.57 31.36
CA GLY A 219 -13.11 12.37 31.90
C GLY A 219 -14.26 12.72 30.95
N SER A 220 -13.99 13.31 29.79
CA SER A 220 -14.98 13.57 28.74
C SER A 220 -14.64 12.80 27.46
N ASP A 221 -15.68 12.48 26.70
CA ASP A 221 -15.54 12.05 25.31
C ASP A 221 -15.35 13.28 24.41
N PRO A 222 -14.62 13.17 23.28
CA PRO A 222 -14.52 14.23 22.30
C PRO A 222 -15.88 14.56 21.69
N GLY A 223 -16.20 15.85 21.65
CA GLY A 223 -17.32 16.41 20.90
C GLY A 223 -16.97 16.65 19.43
N VAL A 224 -18.01 16.84 18.59
CA VAL A 224 -17.88 17.13 17.14
C VAL A 224 -16.98 18.35 16.86
N ASN A 225 -16.98 19.34 17.75
CA ASN A 225 -16.20 20.57 17.60
C ASN A 225 -14.69 20.38 17.87
N GLN A 226 -14.31 19.25 18.48
CA GLN A 226 -12.92 18.93 18.86
C GLN A 226 -12.21 18.07 17.81
N PHE A 227 -12.88 17.75 16.71
CA PHE A 227 -12.26 17.20 15.50
C PHE A 227 -11.38 18.29 14.88
N LYS A 228 -10.05 18.08 14.95
CA LYS A 228 -9.04 19.06 14.53
C LYS A 228 -8.34 18.71 13.23
N THR A 229 -8.50 17.48 12.74
CA THR A 229 -7.65 16.96 11.66
C THR A 229 -8.41 16.88 10.36
N LYS A 230 -7.71 17.23 9.27
CA LYS A 230 -8.27 17.23 7.92
C LYS A 230 -8.71 15.82 7.51
N VAL A 231 -9.83 15.71 6.78
CA VAL A 231 -10.30 14.45 6.18
C VAL A 231 -10.15 14.50 4.68
N SER A 232 -9.28 13.66 4.13
CA SER A 232 -9.03 13.58 2.70
C SER A 232 -10.07 12.71 1.99
N PHE A 233 -10.99 13.31 1.24
CA PHE A 233 -11.89 12.57 0.32
C PHE A 233 -11.28 12.47 -1.05
N LEU A 234 -10.67 11.33 -1.35
CA LEU A 234 -9.94 11.06 -2.57
C LEU A 234 -10.87 10.35 -3.56
N VAL A 235 -11.38 11.05 -4.57
CA VAL A 235 -12.01 10.38 -5.72
C VAL A 235 -10.96 10.22 -6.81
N ARG A 236 -10.76 8.99 -7.27
CA ARG A 236 -9.81 8.65 -8.35
C ARG A 236 -10.55 8.04 -9.52
N SER A 237 -9.93 8.13 -10.69
CA SER A 237 -10.37 7.38 -11.86
C SER A 237 -10.02 5.91 -11.74
N ASN A 238 -10.83 5.02 -12.33
CA ASN A 238 -10.43 3.63 -12.60
C ASN A 238 -9.32 3.51 -13.67
N GLN A 239 -8.97 4.63 -14.34
CA GLN A 239 -7.82 4.76 -15.24
C GLN A 239 -6.61 5.41 -14.57
N ASP A 240 -6.71 5.79 -13.29
CA ASP A 240 -5.58 6.34 -12.56
C ASP A 240 -4.45 5.29 -12.49
N PRO A 241 -3.20 5.63 -12.85
CA PRO A 241 -2.06 4.71 -12.80
C PRO A 241 -1.86 4.06 -11.43
N ILE A 242 -2.16 4.76 -10.34
CA ILE A 242 -2.10 4.20 -8.98
C ILE A 242 -3.16 3.10 -8.82
N TYR A 243 -4.38 3.33 -9.31
CA TYR A 243 -5.42 2.31 -9.28
C TYR A 243 -5.05 1.10 -10.15
N LYS A 244 -4.55 1.35 -11.38
CA LYS A 244 -4.14 0.30 -12.32
C LYS A 244 -2.98 -0.55 -11.80
N LEU A 245 -2.03 0.06 -11.09
CA LEU A 245 -0.91 -0.64 -10.46
C LEU A 245 -1.37 -1.78 -9.54
N TYR A 246 -2.38 -1.53 -8.72
CA TYR A 246 -2.86 -2.51 -7.72
C TYR A 246 -3.95 -3.45 -8.26
N THR A 247 -4.54 -3.14 -9.41
CA THR A 247 -5.66 -3.91 -9.98
C THR A 247 -5.30 -4.71 -11.23
N THR A 248 -4.11 -4.52 -11.79
CA THR A 248 -3.64 -5.29 -12.95
C THR A 248 -2.77 -6.46 -12.50
N ASP A 249 -3.18 -7.68 -12.86
CA ASP A 249 -2.49 -8.92 -12.47
C ASP A 249 -1.03 -8.99 -12.98
N GLU A 250 -0.74 -8.35 -14.11
CA GLU A 250 0.58 -8.34 -14.76
C GLU A 250 1.68 -7.82 -13.81
N ILE A 251 1.38 -6.87 -12.94
CA ILE A 251 2.34 -6.30 -11.97
C ILE A 251 2.33 -7.08 -10.65
N LYS A 252 1.22 -7.76 -10.33
CA LYS A 252 1.04 -8.49 -9.07
C LYS A 252 1.91 -9.75 -8.97
N TYR A 253 2.32 -10.31 -10.11
CA TYR A 253 3.08 -11.56 -10.19
C TYR A 253 4.55 -11.38 -10.61
N GLU A 254 5.03 -10.15 -10.82
CA GLU A 254 6.46 -9.93 -11.10
C GLU A 254 7.30 -10.22 -9.83
N ALA A 255 8.37 -10.99 -10.02
CA ALA A 255 9.27 -11.35 -8.93
C ALA A 255 10.10 -10.13 -8.53
N SER A 256 10.03 -9.74 -7.26
CA SER A 256 10.81 -8.60 -6.75
C SER A 256 12.31 -8.77 -7.05
N SER A 257 13.03 -7.66 -7.26
CA SER A 257 14.49 -7.66 -7.49
C SER A 257 15.25 -8.41 -6.40
N LEU A 258 14.76 -8.34 -5.16
CA LEU A 258 15.31 -9.07 -4.02
C LEU A 258 15.09 -10.59 -4.16
N SER A 259 13.89 -11.02 -4.57
CA SER A 259 13.57 -12.42 -4.82
C SER A 259 14.41 -13.01 -5.95
N LEU A 260 14.63 -12.26 -7.04
CA LEU A 260 15.49 -12.65 -8.16
C LEU A 260 16.96 -12.72 -7.75
N LEU A 261 17.42 -11.79 -6.92
CA LEU A 261 18.78 -11.78 -6.37
C LEU A 261 19.02 -13.00 -5.47
N ILE A 262 18.11 -13.28 -4.52
CA ILE A 262 18.21 -14.45 -3.63
C ILE A 262 18.16 -15.74 -4.45
N GLY A 263 17.20 -15.86 -5.37
CA GLY A 263 17.07 -17.02 -6.26
C GLY A 263 18.32 -17.24 -7.11
N GLY A 264 18.87 -16.16 -7.69
CA GLY A 264 20.11 -16.19 -8.46
C GLY A 264 21.32 -16.67 -7.67
N ILE A 265 21.51 -16.16 -6.44
CA ILE A 265 22.59 -16.59 -5.54
C ILE A 265 22.42 -18.08 -5.20
N CYS A 266 21.22 -18.52 -4.83
CA CYS A 266 20.95 -19.91 -4.44
C CYS A 266 21.22 -20.88 -5.60
N VAL A 267 20.72 -20.56 -6.80
CA VAL A 267 20.91 -21.39 -8.00
C VAL A 267 22.39 -21.45 -8.41
N LEU A 268 23.11 -20.32 -8.33
CA LEU A 268 24.52 -20.25 -8.65
C LEU A 268 25.38 -21.02 -7.64
N ALA A 269 25.12 -20.87 -6.34
CA ALA A 269 25.80 -21.62 -5.29
C ALA A 269 25.59 -23.14 -5.45
N PHE A 270 24.35 -23.56 -5.75
CA PHE A 270 24.04 -24.97 -5.99
C PHE A 270 24.74 -25.51 -7.25
N GLY A 271 24.76 -24.73 -8.33
CA GLY A 271 25.50 -25.08 -9.55
C GLY A 271 27.00 -25.23 -9.31
N LEU A 272 27.62 -24.32 -8.56
CA LEU A 272 29.04 -24.40 -8.19
C LEU A 272 29.34 -25.61 -7.29
N LEU A 273 28.45 -25.96 -6.35
CA LEU A 273 28.60 -27.15 -5.50
C LEU A 273 28.56 -28.45 -6.32
N LEU A 274 27.64 -28.55 -7.29
CA LEU A 274 27.58 -29.70 -8.20
C LEU A 274 28.81 -29.82 -9.09
N LEU A 275 29.47 -28.70 -9.39
CA LEU A 275 30.67 -28.65 -10.21
C LEU A 275 31.94 -28.92 -9.39
N SER A 276 31.98 -28.53 -8.11
CA SER A 276 33.11 -28.75 -7.23
C SER A 276 33.24 -30.20 -6.74
N ALA A 277 32.13 -30.92 -6.54
CA ALA A 277 32.13 -32.32 -6.12
C ALA A 277 32.98 -33.26 -7.02
N PRO A 278 32.80 -33.30 -8.35
CA PRO A 278 33.63 -34.13 -9.23
C PRO A 278 35.09 -33.64 -9.31
N ILE A 279 35.33 -32.33 -9.20
CA ILE A 279 36.68 -31.73 -9.20
C ILE A 279 37.45 -32.16 -7.94
N LEU A 280 36.83 -32.05 -6.77
CA LEU A 280 37.40 -32.50 -5.49
C LEU A 280 37.64 -34.01 -5.49
N ALA A 281 36.72 -34.80 -6.06
CA ALA A 281 36.92 -36.24 -6.24
C ALA A 281 38.13 -36.55 -7.14
N PHE A 282 38.32 -35.81 -8.23
CA PHE A 282 39.46 -35.96 -9.12
C PHE A 282 40.79 -35.57 -8.44
N PHE A 283 40.83 -34.45 -7.71
CA PHE A 283 42.02 -34.05 -6.96
C PHE A 283 42.36 -35.04 -5.85
N ASN A 284 41.39 -35.51 -5.07
CA ASN A 284 41.59 -36.56 -4.07
C ASN A 284 42.09 -37.87 -4.70
N HIS A 285 41.61 -38.23 -5.89
CA HIS A 285 42.09 -39.41 -6.60
C HIS A 285 43.54 -39.23 -7.10
N LYS A 286 43.89 -38.03 -7.61
CA LYS A 286 45.25 -37.71 -8.08
C LYS A 286 46.25 -37.63 -6.92
N GLU A 287 45.87 -37.04 -5.79
CA GLU A 287 46.69 -36.96 -4.59
C GLU A 287 46.90 -38.34 -3.95
N ARG A 288 45.86 -39.18 -3.92
CA ARG A 288 46.02 -40.61 -3.60
C ARG A 288 47.03 -41.26 -4.55
N ARG A 289 46.92 -41.09 -5.87
CA ARG A 289 47.92 -41.65 -6.82
C ARG A 289 49.34 -41.15 -6.59
N ASN A 290 49.53 -39.86 -6.30
CA ASN A 290 50.84 -39.24 -6.10
C ASN A 290 51.47 -39.59 -4.75
N SER A 291 50.66 -40.00 -3.77
CA SER A 291 51.12 -40.50 -2.47
C SER A 291 51.45 -42.00 -2.52
N TYR A 292 51.44 -42.67 -3.68
CA TYR A 292 52.05 -43.99 -3.82
C TYR A 292 53.37 -43.89 -4.59
N ARG A 293 54.46 -44.35 -3.99
CA ARG A 293 55.74 -44.57 -4.68
C ARG A 293 55.87 -46.05 -5.01
N TYR A 294 56.21 -46.34 -6.26
CA TYR A 294 56.59 -47.69 -6.67
C TYR A 294 58.06 -47.90 -6.31
N ASP A 295 58.36 -48.91 -5.50
CA ASP A 295 59.73 -49.30 -5.19
C ASP A 295 60.10 -50.51 -6.05
N ASP A 296 60.97 -50.29 -7.03
CA ASP A 296 61.42 -51.30 -7.99
C ASP A 296 62.14 -52.48 -7.30
N ASN A 297 62.70 -52.29 -6.10
CA ASN A 297 63.42 -53.36 -5.38
C ASN A 297 62.48 -54.35 -4.69
N LEU A 298 61.25 -53.95 -4.38
CA LEU A 298 60.27 -54.78 -3.66
C LEU A 298 59.06 -55.19 -4.52
N GLY A 299 58.94 -54.63 -5.73
CA GLY A 299 57.84 -54.93 -6.67
C GLY A 299 56.46 -54.57 -6.13
N LYS A 300 56.37 -53.60 -5.21
CA LYS A 300 55.14 -53.23 -4.49
C LYS A 300 55.01 -51.71 -4.40
N MET A 301 53.77 -51.22 -4.45
CA MET A 301 53.45 -49.81 -4.19
C MET A 301 53.22 -49.57 -2.70
N TYR A 302 53.77 -48.49 -2.17
CA TYR A 302 53.56 -48.10 -0.77
C TYR A 302 53.11 -46.64 -0.69
N ARG A 303 52.26 -46.35 0.30
CA ARG A 303 51.78 -45.00 0.57
C ARG A 303 52.87 -44.21 1.28
N ILE A 304 53.26 -43.06 0.74
CA ILE A 304 54.13 -42.06 1.36
C ILE A 304 53.35 -41.31 2.44
#